data_AF-A0A439CWE8-F1
#
_entry.id   AF-A0A439CWE8-F1
#
_cell.length_a   1.000
_cell.length_b   1.000
_cell.length_c   1.000
_cell.angle_alpha   90.00
_cell.angle_beta   90.00
_cell.angle_gamma   90.00
#
_symmetry.space_group_name_H-M   'P 1'
#
loop_
_entity.id
_entity.type
_entity.pdbx_description
1 polymer ?
#
loop_
_entity_poly.entity_id
_entity_poly.type
_entity_poly.pdbx_seq_one_letter_code
_entity_poly.pdbx_strand_id
1 'polypeptide(L)'
;MPYGLSSFNGALSADRWWLTDCRETIGQDLLWRIVSLRDDPRIIIQSDDTLLSVTVMSPLSLNSSCSPYTAPSASCTLGNLASYAVNKKDIRVSIKNIGHGYLRRSASKGSLALRTYNLKDISFSNYTSAYYTGLAVKLGAGVRAFKAYKSAFGHGLRVTSPTVGLVGGWVLGGGRGTSSSLYRLGADNNLEYDVVTTEGRHLVASPSENSELFWAMNGGGGDAYAVVISRTTSAHLGGPVAGVEMTFTNTGDDDAYSAAVKA
;
A
#
# COMPACT_ATOMS: atom_id res chain seq x y z
N MET A 1 -4.02 -6.50 49.10
CA MET A 1 -4.92 -5.99 48.04
C MET A 1 -4.55 -6.69 46.73
N PRO A 2 -5.28 -7.73 46.29
CA PRO A 2 -5.07 -8.34 44.99
C PRO A 2 -6.08 -7.79 43.98
N TYR A 3 -5.61 -7.43 42.78
CA TYR A 3 -6.44 -7.03 41.66
C TYR A 3 -7.14 -8.25 41.07
N GLY A 4 -8.47 -8.19 40.99
CA GLY A 4 -9.32 -9.23 40.43
C GLY A 4 -9.25 -9.23 38.90
N LEU A 5 -8.92 -10.40 38.33
CA LEU A 5 -9.24 -10.77 36.97
C LEU A 5 -10.75 -10.99 36.89
N SER A 6 -11.46 -10.10 36.19
CA SER A 6 -12.82 -10.39 35.73
C SER A 6 -12.73 -11.38 34.57
N SER A 7 -13.32 -12.55 34.79
CA SER A 7 -13.47 -13.62 33.82
C SER A 7 -14.36 -13.17 32.65
N PHE A 8 -13.77 -13.06 31.46
CA PHE A 8 -14.53 -13.07 30.21
C PHE A 8 -14.97 -14.52 29.94
N ASN A 9 -16.13 -14.90 30.50
CA ASN A 9 -16.85 -16.10 30.07
C ASN A 9 -17.59 -15.80 28.77
N GLY A 10 -16.87 -15.94 27.66
CA GLY A 10 -17.40 -16.01 26.33
C GLY A 10 -16.44 -16.85 25.51
N ALA A 11 -16.71 -18.16 25.42
CA ALA A 11 -15.93 -19.08 24.60
C ALA A 11 -15.99 -18.63 23.13
N LEU A 12 -14.99 -17.86 22.69
CA LEU A 12 -14.75 -17.60 21.28
C LEU A 12 -13.91 -18.76 20.74
N SER A 13 -14.60 -19.80 20.27
CA SER A 13 -13.99 -20.91 19.52
C SER A 13 -13.27 -20.35 18.30
N ALA A 14 -11.99 -20.71 18.14
CA ALA A 14 -11.14 -20.34 17.02
C ALA A 14 -11.52 -21.02 15.67
N ASP A 15 -12.67 -21.69 15.61
CA ASP A 15 -13.04 -22.62 14.53
C ASP A 15 -13.96 -22.03 13.45
N ARG A 16 -14.09 -20.70 13.37
CA ARG A 16 -15.00 -20.04 12.39
C ARG A 16 -14.34 -19.07 11.40
N TRP A 17 -13.01 -19.12 11.25
CA TRP A 17 -12.29 -18.33 10.25
C TRP A 17 -11.96 -19.17 9.03
N TRP A 18 -12.94 -19.35 8.15
CA TRP A 18 -12.72 -19.94 6.83
C TRP A 18 -12.48 -18.83 5.80
N LEU A 19 -11.27 -18.84 5.25
CA LEU A 19 -10.79 -18.15 4.04
C LEU A 19 -11.54 -18.55 2.75
N THR A 20 -12.72 -19.17 2.86
CA THR A 20 -13.46 -19.77 1.75
C THR A 20 -14.75 -19.02 1.40
N ASP A 21 -15.18 -18.06 2.22
CA ASP A 21 -16.54 -17.48 2.10
C ASP A 21 -16.58 -16.00 1.63
N CYS A 22 -15.45 -15.40 1.27
CA CYS A 22 -15.44 -14.06 0.62
C CYS A 22 -15.93 -14.08 -0.84
N ARG A 23 -16.52 -15.18 -1.31
CA ARG A 23 -16.91 -15.37 -2.72
C ARG A 23 -18.36 -15.06 -3.02
N GLU A 24 -19.23 -14.86 -2.03
CA GLU A 24 -20.69 -14.79 -2.27
C GLU A 24 -21.42 -13.51 -1.82
N THR A 25 -20.76 -12.48 -1.27
CA THR A 25 -21.50 -11.27 -0.80
C THR A 25 -21.01 -9.92 -1.33
N ILE A 26 -20.06 -9.87 -2.27
CA ILE A 26 -19.68 -8.60 -2.92
C ILE A 26 -20.51 -8.44 -4.21
N GLY A 27 -21.82 -8.33 -4.04
CA GLY A 27 -22.79 -8.20 -5.12
C GLY A 27 -23.08 -6.73 -5.51
N GLN A 28 -22.77 -6.42 -6.77
CA GLN A 28 -23.65 -5.76 -7.73
C GLN A 28 -23.81 -4.23 -7.83
N ASP A 29 -23.26 -3.38 -6.94
CA ASP A 29 -23.41 -1.90 -7.08
C ASP A 29 -22.08 -1.12 -7.30
N LEU A 30 -20.97 -1.84 -7.41
CA LEU A 30 -19.61 -1.28 -7.45
C LEU A 30 -19.34 -0.39 -8.68
N LEU A 31 -19.96 -0.72 -9.83
CA LEU A 31 -19.58 -0.13 -11.12
C LEU A 31 -20.17 1.24 -11.41
N TRP A 32 -21.33 1.57 -10.86
CA TRP A 32 -21.89 2.92 -10.98
C TRP A 32 -21.38 3.88 -9.91
N ARG A 33 -20.71 3.36 -8.87
CA ARG A 33 -20.21 4.15 -7.74
C ARG A 33 -18.70 4.39 -7.80
N ILE A 34 -17.93 3.52 -8.46
CA ILE A 34 -16.56 3.84 -8.94
C ILE A 34 -16.60 4.94 -10.03
N VAL A 35 -17.75 5.17 -10.67
CA VAL A 35 -17.96 6.33 -11.55
C VAL A 35 -17.86 7.67 -10.79
N SER A 36 -18.04 7.72 -9.46
CA SER A 36 -17.74 8.97 -8.72
C SER A 36 -16.24 9.28 -8.67
N LEU A 37 -15.35 8.29 -8.89
CA LEU A 37 -13.92 8.51 -9.11
C LEU A 37 -13.61 8.99 -10.53
N ARG A 38 -14.57 8.92 -11.46
CA ARG A 38 -14.43 9.44 -12.83
C ARG A 38 -14.44 10.96 -12.85
N ASP A 39 -15.06 11.59 -11.85
CA ASP A 39 -15.11 13.04 -11.69
C ASP A 39 -13.88 13.61 -10.96
N ASP A 40 -13.02 12.76 -10.35
CA ASP A 40 -11.69 13.18 -9.89
C ASP A 40 -10.68 12.98 -11.03
N PRO A 41 -10.25 14.06 -11.72
CA PRO A 41 -9.32 13.96 -12.86
C PRO A 41 -7.95 13.38 -12.47
N ARG A 42 -7.67 13.19 -11.17
CA ARG A 42 -6.43 12.59 -10.66
C ARG A 42 -6.48 11.07 -10.57
N ILE A 43 -7.63 10.42 -10.75
CA ILE A 43 -7.73 8.95 -10.75
C ILE A 43 -7.92 8.48 -12.19
N ILE A 44 -6.85 7.91 -12.77
CA ILE A 44 -6.94 7.34 -14.10
C ILE A 44 -7.54 5.93 -13.99
N ILE A 45 -8.74 5.77 -14.52
CA ILE A 45 -9.27 4.47 -14.94
C ILE A 45 -8.58 4.15 -16.26
N GLN A 46 -7.64 3.20 -16.23
CA GLN A 46 -6.77 3.01 -17.37
C GLN A 46 -7.56 2.40 -18.54
N SER A 47 -7.69 3.16 -19.65
CA SER A 47 -8.31 2.77 -20.93
C SER A 47 -7.32 2.65 -22.12
N ASP A 48 -6.03 2.97 -21.92
CA ASP A 48 -5.03 3.07 -23.01
C ASP A 48 -3.80 2.16 -22.87
N ASP A 49 -3.43 1.55 -24.02
CA ASP A 49 -2.46 0.46 -24.22
C ASP A 49 -0.99 0.84 -24.02
N THR A 50 -0.68 2.13 -23.90
CA THR A 50 0.70 2.63 -23.86
C THR A 50 1.34 2.57 -22.48
N LEU A 51 0.56 2.22 -21.45
CA LEU A 51 0.99 2.20 -20.06
C LEU A 51 0.73 0.85 -19.39
N LEU A 52 0.80 -0.25 -20.16
CA LEU A 52 0.87 -1.62 -19.63
C LEU A 52 2.08 -1.71 -18.71
N SER A 53 1.79 -1.41 -17.47
CA SER A 53 2.76 -1.05 -16.47
C SER A 53 3.44 -2.33 -16.06
N VAL A 54 4.68 -2.50 -16.49
CA VAL A 54 5.60 -3.54 -16.02
C VAL A 54 5.42 -3.63 -14.51
N THR A 55 4.82 -4.71 -14.03
CA THR A 55 4.94 -5.07 -12.61
C THR A 55 6.37 -5.54 -12.49
N VAL A 56 7.29 -4.60 -12.31
CA VAL A 56 8.75 -4.80 -12.39
C VAL A 56 9.21 -5.95 -11.50
N MET A 57 8.46 -6.23 -10.43
CA MET A 57 8.73 -7.28 -9.48
C MET A 57 7.93 -8.57 -9.66
N SER A 58 7.25 -8.74 -10.81
CA SER A 58 6.50 -9.95 -11.09
C SER A 58 6.45 -10.32 -12.59
N PRO A 59 7.60 -10.35 -13.30
CA PRO A 59 7.64 -10.73 -14.72
C PRO A 59 7.13 -12.16 -14.95
N LEU A 60 7.44 -13.10 -14.06
CA LEU A 60 6.89 -14.48 -14.08
C LEU A 60 5.36 -14.48 -13.93
N SER A 61 4.82 -13.65 -13.04
CA SER A 61 3.37 -13.57 -12.81
C SER A 61 2.60 -12.94 -13.98
N LEU A 62 3.29 -12.14 -14.81
CA LEU A 62 2.74 -11.59 -16.04
C LEU A 62 2.93 -12.52 -17.25
N ASN A 63 3.56 -13.68 -17.08
CA ASN A 63 3.88 -14.62 -18.16
C ASN A 63 4.58 -13.91 -19.35
N SER A 64 5.42 -12.92 -19.07
CA SER A 64 6.08 -12.07 -20.08
C SER A 64 5.13 -11.41 -21.10
N SER A 65 3.85 -11.21 -20.74
CA SER A 65 2.83 -10.63 -21.63
C SER A 65 3.24 -9.22 -22.06
N CYS A 66 3.37 -9.02 -23.38
CA CYS A 66 3.75 -7.76 -24.02
C CYS A 66 5.01 -7.12 -23.40
N SER A 67 6.05 -7.94 -23.20
CA SER A 67 7.35 -7.50 -22.71
C SER A 67 8.00 -6.49 -23.66
N PRO A 68 8.60 -5.38 -23.18
CA PRO A 68 9.33 -4.44 -24.04
C PRO A 68 10.55 -5.07 -24.72
N TYR A 69 10.96 -6.26 -24.28
CA TYR A 69 12.04 -7.04 -24.87
C TYR A 69 11.55 -8.06 -25.92
N THR A 70 10.25 -8.14 -26.19
CA THR A 70 9.73 -8.88 -27.35
C THR A 70 9.81 -8.01 -28.61
N ALA A 71 10.09 -8.63 -29.75
CA ALA A 71 10.18 -7.90 -31.02
C ALA A 71 8.87 -7.15 -31.30
N PRO A 72 8.90 -5.93 -31.91
CA PRO A 72 7.69 -5.17 -32.19
C PRO A 72 6.66 -5.90 -33.06
N SER A 73 7.11 -6.85 -33.87
CA SER A 73 6.28 -7.72 -34.73
C SER A 73 5.82 -9.02 -34.06
N ALA A 74 6.28 -9.31 -32.85
CA ALA A 74 5.88 -10.50 -32.11
C ALA A 74 4.43 -10.34 -31.63
N SER A 75 3.60 -11.34 -31.89
CA SER A 75 2.26 -11.40 -31.31
C SER A 75 2.35 -11.49 -29.80
N CYS A 76 1.74 -10.55 -29.07
CA CYS A 76 1.59 -10.63 -27.62
C CYS A 76 0.12 -10.83 -27.25
N THR A 77 -0.15 -11.77 -26.36
CA THR A 77 -1.48 -11.90 -25.73
C THR A 77 -1.52 -11.05 -24.46
N LEU A 78 -2.66 -10.44 -24.14
CA LEU A 78 -2.85 -9.69 -22.89
C LEU A 78 -2.50 -10.50 -21.62
N GLY A 79 -2.62 -11.83 -21.68
CA GLY A 79 -2.24 -12.73 -20.59
C GLY A 79 -2.91 -12.39 -19.26
N ASN A 80 -2.11 -12.02 -18.25
CA ASN A 80 -2.57 -11.70 -16.90
C ASN A 80 -2.74 -10.19 -16.63
N LEU A 81 -2.66 -9.37 -17.68
CA LEU A 81 -2.82 -7.93 -17.56
C LEU A 81 -4.28 -7.56 -17.31
N ALA A 82 -4.46 -6.42 -16.64
CA ALA A 82 -5.76 -5.78 -16.53
C ALA A 82 -6.29 -5.45 -17.93
N SER A 83 -7.60 -5.59 -18.12
CA SER A 83 -8.25 -5.40 -19.42
C SER A 83 -9.26 -4.27 -19.30
N TYR A 84 -9.44 -3.52 -20.37
CA TYR A 84 -10.48 -2.49 -20.41
C TYR A 84 -11.84 -3.14 -20.31
N ALA A 85 -12.65 -2.63 -19.41
CA ALA A 85 -14.01 -3.08 -19.25
C ALA A 85 -14.93 -1.86 -19.35
N VAL A 86 -15.48 -1.67 -20.54
CA VAL A 86 -16.57 -0.73 -20.79
C VAL A 86 -17.88 -1.51 -20.63
N ASN A 87 -18.80 -1.03 -19.78
CA ASN A 87 -20.16 -1.54 -19.61
C ASN A 87 -20.32 -3.02 -19.21
N LYS A 88 -19.47 -3.55 -18.32
CA LYS A 88 -19.69 -4.87 -17.70
C LYS A 88 -19.98 -4.74 -16.21
N LYS A 89 -20.94 -5.52 -15.70
CA LYS A 89 -21.13 -5.74 -14.25
C LYS A 89 -20.19 -6.86 -13.77
N ASP A 90 -19.90 -6.91 -12.47
CA ASP A 90 -19.06 -7.95 -11.83
C ASP A 90 -17.62 -8.07 -12.36
N ILE A 91 -16.96 -6.92 -12.54
CA ILE A 91 -15.55 -6.87 -12.91
C ILE A 91 -14.68 -6.83 -11.65
N ARG A 92 -13.67 -7.70 -11.59
CA ARG A 92 -12.63 -7.62 -10.57
C ARG A 92 -11.90 -6.28 -10.65
N VAL A 93 -11.69 -5.62 -9.52
CA VAL A 93 -10.85 -4.41 -9.46
C VAL A 93 -9.43 -4.77 -9.04
N SER A 94 -8.44 -4.15 -9.67
CA SER A 94 -7.03 -4.20 -9.26
C SER A 94 -6.53 -2.79 -9.02
N ILE A 95 -6.00 -2.53 -7.82
CA ILE A 95 -5.49 -1.22 -7.45
C ILE A 95 -3.98 -1.21 -7.69
N LYS A 96 -3.52 -0.27 -8.54
CA LYS A 96 -2.11 -0.08 -8.85
C LYS A 96 -1.63 1.28 -8.36
N ASN A 97 -0.79 1.20 -7.34
CA ASN A 97 0.04 2.31 -6.89
C ASN A 97 1.27 2.44 -7.82
N ILE A 98 2.47 2.18 -7.31
CA ILE A 98 3.72 2.15 -8.09
C ILE A 98 4.08 0.75 -8.61
N GLY A 99 3.27 -0.28 -8.34
CA GLY A 99 3.46 -1.63 -8.88
C GLY A 99 4.48 -2.52 -8.15
N HIS A 100 4.83 -2.18 -6.90
CA HIS A 100 5.83 -2.90 -6.11
C HIS A 100 5.24 -4.07 -5.27
N GLY A 101 4.25 -4.79 -5.82
CA GLY A 101 3.60 -5.92 -5.16
C GLY A 101 4.02 -7.25 -5.77
N TYR A 102 4.68 -8.12 -4.99
CA TYR A 102 5.13 -9.44 -5.43
C TYR A 102 3.98 -10.42 -5.72
N LEU A 103 2.87 -10.29 -4.99
CA LEU A 103 1.74 -11.24 -5.00
C LEU A 103 0.67 -10.92 -6.05
N ARG A 104 1.02 -10.25 -7.16
CA ARG A 104 0.10 -9.99 -8.29
C ARG A 104 -1.18 -9.20 -7.93
N ARG A 105 -1.23 -8.47 -6.80
CA ARG A 105 -2.42 -7.68 -6.42
C ARG A 105 -2.64 -6.44 -7.28
N SER A 106 -1.56 -5.91 -7.86
CA SER A 106 -1.56 -4.68 -8.68
C SER A 106 -1.75 -4.89 -10.18
N ALA A 107 -1.96 -6.14 -10.62
CA ALA A 107 -2.34 -6.47 -11.99
C ALA A 107 -3.09 -7.81 -11.98
N SER A 108 -4.34 -7.85 -12.45
CA SER A 108 -5.09 -9.10 -12.51
C SER A 108 -5.74 -9.31 -13.87
N LYS A 109 -5.83 -10.56 -14.31
CA LYS A 109 -6.39 -10.93 -15.61
C LYS A 109 -7.84 -10.47 -15.70
N GLY A 110 -8.17 -9.68 -16.73
CA GLY A 110 -9.55 -9.24 -16.98
C GLY A 110 -10.10 -8.28 -15.91
N SER A 111 -9.25 -7.73 -15.05
CA SER A 111 -9.67 -6.76 -14.03
C SER A 111 -9.67 -5.34 -14.55
N LEU A 112 -10.49 -4.48 -13.95
CA LEU A 112 -10.40 -3.03 -14.06
C LEU A 112 -9.21 -2.53 -13.22
N ALA A 113 -8.20 -1.93 -13.87
CA ALA A 113 -7.07 -1.33 -13.16
C ALA A 113 -7.38 0.11 -12.73
N LEU A 114 -7.36 0.35 -11.42
CA LEU A 114 -7.39 1.68 -10.83
C LEU A 114 -5.96 2.13 -10.54
N ARG A 115 -5.50 3.15 -11.25
CA ARG A 115 -4.13 3.64 -11.10
C ARG A 115 -4.10 4.95 -10.32
N THR A 116 -3.47 4.93 -9.16
CA THR A 116 -3.39 6.11 -8.26
C THR A 116 -2.23 7.05 -8.60
N TYR A 117 -1.57 6.86 -9.75
CA TYR A 117 -0.31 7.52 -10.07
C TYR A 117 -0.39 9.05 -10.05
N ASN A 118 -1.50 9.66 -10.46
CA ASN A 118 -1.62 11.13 -10.52
C ASN A 118 -1.93 11.80 -9.18
N LEU A 119 -2.21 11.04 -8.12
CA LEU A 119 -2.40 11.56 -6.76
C LEU A 119 -1.03 11.92 -6.15
N LYS A 120 -0.45 13.05 -6.58
CA LYS A 120 0.93 13.45 -6.26
C LYS A 120 1.05 14.53 -5.17
N ASP A 121 -0.07 14.93 -4.58
CA ASP A 121 -0.11 16.03 -3.62
C ASP A 121 0.70 15.68 -2.36
N ILE A 122 1.45 16.66 -1.85
CA ILE A 122 2.21 16.57 -0.60
C ILE A 122 1.98 17.87 0.16
N SER A 123 1.49 17.77 1.39
CA SER A 123 1.30 18.93 2.27
C SER A 123 1.76 18.64 3.69
N PHE A 124 2.18 19.69 4.40
CA PHE A 124 2.67 19.62 5.77
C PHE A 124 1.74 20.41 6.69
N SER A 125 1.51 19.91 7.90
CA SER A 125 0.66 20.58 8.88
C SER A 125 1.06 20.24 10.30
N ASN A 126 0.68 21.10 11.25
CA ASN A 126 0.57 20.68 12.64
C ASN A 126 -0.71 19.87 12.78
N TYR A 127 -0.59 18.64 13.27
CA TYR A 127 -1.70 17.73 13.46
C TYR A 127 -1.93 17.52 14.96
N THR A 128 -3.20 17.58 15.36
CA THR A 128 -3.61 17.40 16.75
C THR A 128 -4.79 16.43 16.80
N SER A 129 -4.69 15.42 17.65
CA SER A 129 -5.72 14.42 17.91
C SER A 129 -5.58 13.91 19.34
N ALA A 130 -6.48 13.02 19.76
CA ALA A 130 -6.41 12.39 21.09
C ALA A 130 -5.11 11.60 21.33
N TYR A 131 -4.47 11.08 20.28
CA TYR A 131 -3.32 10.16 20.41
C TYR A 131 -2.01 10.72 19.84
N TYR A 132 -2.05 11.87 19.18
CA TYR A 132 -0.88 12.47 18.55
C TYR A 132 -1.02 13.98 18.40
N THR A 133 0.04 14.69 18.80
CA THR A 133 0.22 16.12 18.56
C THR A 133 1.63 16.34 18.01
N GLY A 134 1.75 16.91 16.82
CA GLY A 134 3.05 17.15 16.19
C GLY A 134 2.96 17.45 14.70
N LEU A 135 4.12 17.45 14.04
CA LEU A 135 4.20 17.68 12.59
C LEU A 135 3.74 16.44 11.83
N ALA A 136 2.90 16.64 10.82
CA ALA A 136 2.41 15.58 9.96
C ALA A 136 2.64 15.93 8.48
N VAL A 137 2.68 14.89 7.66
CA VAL A 137 2.70 14.99 6.20
C VAL A 137 1.50 14.25 5.64
N LYS A 138 0.69 14.95 4.85
CA LYS A 138 -0.34 14.34 4.01
C LYS A 138 0.23 14.06 2.63
N LEU A 139 0.09 12.81 2.20
CA LEU A 139 0.68 12.27 0.99
C LEU A 139 -0.42 11.66 0.12
N GLY A 140 -0.50 12.07 -1.14
CA GLY A 140 -1.34 11.41 -2.13
C GLY A 140 -0.85 9.99 -2.43
N ALA A 141 -1.77 9.11 -2.82
CA ALA A 141 -1.49 7.71 -3.10
C ALA A 141 -0.39 7.52 -4.16
N GLY A 142 -0.30 8.39 -5.15
CA GLY A 142 0.72 8.33 -6.18
C GLY A 142 2.13 8.78 -5.73
N VAL A 143 2.30 9.35 -4.53
CA VAL A 143 3.59 9.86 -4.09
C VAL A 143 4.61 8.73 -3.90
N ARG A 144 5.78 8.90 -4.52
CA ARG A 144 6.92 7.95 -4.42
C ARG A 144 7.81 8.33 -3.24
N ALA A 145 8.44 7.33 -2.59
CA ALA A 145 9.34 7.52 -1.43
C ALA A 145 10.33 8.66 -1.62
N PHE A 146 11.09 8.65 -2.71
CA PHE A 146 12.10 9.68 -2.96
C PHE A 146 11.54 11.11 -3.07
N LYS A 147 10.29 11.28 -3.55
CA LYS A 147 9.64 12.59 -3.59
C LYS A 147 9.19 13.03 -2.19
N ALA A 148 8.60 12.11 -1.42
CA ALA A 148 8.25 12.36 -0.02
C ALA A 148 9.50 12.73 0.81
N TYR A 149 10.60 12.00 0.64
CA TYR A 149 11.88 12.30 1.30
C TYR A 149 12.42 13.67 0.93
N LYS A 150 12.50 13.99 -0.36
CA LYS A 150 13.01 15.28 -0.81
C LYS A 150 12.17 16.43 -0.25
N SER A 151 10.85 16.26 -0.22
CA SER A 151 9.92 17.25 0.32
C SER A 151 10.08 17.42 1.83
N ALA A 152 10.08 16.31 2.59
CA ALA A 152 10.25 16.32 4.04
C ALA A 152 11.61 16.90 4.46
N PHE A 153 12.68 16.50 3.77
CA PHE A 153 14.02 17.01 4.01
C PHE A 153 14.11 18.53 3.80
N GLY A 154 13.43 19.07 2.78
CA GLY A 154 13.34 20.52 2.54
C GLY A 154 12.68 21.29 3.69
N HIS A 155 11.93 20.62 4.56
CA HIS A 155 11.32 21.19 5.76
C HIS A 155 12.09 20.83 7.05
N GLY A 156 13.28 20.24 6.95
CA GLY A 156 14.04 19.76 8.10
C GLY A 156 13.42 18.53 8.78
N LEU A 157 12.58 17.78 8.05
CA LEU A 157 11.83 16.64 8.57
C LEU A 157 12.26 15.32 7.91
N ARG A 158 11.86 14.22 8.54
CA ARG A 158 11.96 12.85 8.05
C ARG A 158 10.62 12.15 8.22
N VAL A 159 10.28 11.29 7.27
CA VAL A 159 9.11 10.39 7.34
C VAL A 159 9.58 8.95 7.28
N THR A 160 8.93 8.07 8.05
CA THR A 160 9.18 6.62 7.98
C THR A 160 8.67 6.10 6.65
N SER A 161 9.56 5.50 5.85
CA SER A 161 9.21 5.05 4.50
C SER A 161 10.18 3.99 4.00
N PRO A 162 9.80 3.23 2.96
CA PRO A 162 10.68 2.31 2.25
C PRO A 162 11.37 3.01 1.07
N THR A 163 12.02 2.27 0.18
CA THR A 163 12.40 2.75 -1.17
C THR A 163 11.21 2.77 -2.15
N VAL A 164 10.02 2.33 -1.71
CA VAL A 164 8.82 2.05 -2.53
C VAL A 164 7.68 3.07 -2.31
N GLY A 165 6.43 2.79 -2.69
CA GLY A 165 5.29 3.71 -2.49
C GLY A 165 4.85 3.71 -1.02
N LEU A 166 4.65 4.90 -0.43
CA LEU A 166 4.37 5.05 1.00
C LEU A 166 2.88 4.89 1.34
N VAL A 167 2.02 5.20 0.38
CA VAL A 167 0.57 5.35 0.55
C VAL A 167 -0.11 4.23 -0.21
N GLY A 168 -0.28 3.07 0.42
CA GLY A 168 -0.80 1.87 -0.21
C GLY A 168 -0.13 0.61 0.34
N GLY A 169 0.11 -0.38 -0.51
CA GLY A 169 0.50 -1.74 -0.09
C GLY A 169 1.63 -1.84 0.95
N TRP A 170 2.59 -0.90 0.99
CA TRP A 170 3.63 -0.91 2.03
C TRP A 170 3.07 -0.65 3.43
N VAL A 171 2.40 0.48 3.66
CA VAL A 171 1.82 0.81 4.96
C VAL A 171 0.66 -0.13 5.30
N LEU A 172 -0.12 -0.51 4.29
CA LEU A 172 -1.26 -1.39 4.46
C LEU A 172 -0.87 -2.82 4.87
N GLY A 173 0.38 -3.21 4.62
CA GLY A 173 0.99 -4.45 5.10
C GLY A 173 1.88 -4.26 6.35
N GLY A 174 1.77 -3.13 7.04
CA GLY A 174 2.54 -2.80 8.26
C GLY A 174 3.66 -1.79 8.02
N GLY A 175 4.45 -1.96 6.96
CA GLY A 175 5.39 -0.93 6.50
C GLY A 175 6.74 -0.92 7.24
N ARG A 176 7.56 -1.94 7.04
CA ARG A 176 8.95 -1.94 7.55
C ARG A 176 9.86 -1.06 6.67
N GLY A 177 10.72 -0.27 7.31
CA GLY A 177 11.72 0.58 6.66
C GLY A 177 13.00 0.73 7.50
N THR A 178 13.99 1.45 6.98
CA THR A 178 15.30 1.64 7.64
C THR A 178 15.18 2.40 8.97
N SER A 179 14.19 3.27 9.09
CA SER A 179 13.92 4.02 10.33
C SER A 179 12.98 3.31 11.30
N SER A 180 12.58 2.06 11.02
CA SER A 180 11.59 1.37 11.86
C SER A 180 12.08 1.04 13.27
N SER A 181 13.40 0.91 13.48
CA SER A 181 13.96 0.75 14.83
C SER A 181 13.83 2.02 15.69
N LEU A 182 13.78 3.21 15.06
CA LEU A 182 13.68 4.49 15.76
C LEU A 182 12.23 4.96 15.91
N TYR A 183 11.42 4.77 14.85
CA TYR A 183 10.09 5.36 14.76
C TYR A 183 8.97 4.31 14.61
N ARG A 184 9.27 3.03 14.85
CA ARG A 184 8.33 1.91 14.66
C ARG A 184 7.91 1.72 13.20
N LEU A 185 6.89 0.91 12.92
CA LEU A 185 6.48 0.58 11.55
C LEU A 185 5.75 1.75 10.89
N GLY A 186 5.60 1.68 9.56
CA GLY A 186 4.82 2.62 8.79
C GLY A 186 3.40 2.77 9.32
N ALA A 187 2.75 1.65 9.65
CA ALA A 187 1.42 1.61 10.26
C ALA A 187 1.36 2.35 11.59
N ASP A 188 2.40 2.25 12.43
CA ASP A 188 2.48 2.94 13.73
C ASP A 188 2.66 4.47 13.60
N ASN A 189 3.11 4.93 12.43
CA ASN A 189 3.23 6.36 12.13
C ASN A 189 1.98 6.91 11.43
N ASN A 190 1.00 6.07 11.13
CA ASN A 190 -0.19 6.49 10.42
C ASN A 190 -1.14 7.26 11.33
N LEU A 191 -1.66 8.38 10.85
CA LEU A 191 -2.59 9.22 11.59
C LEU A 191 -4.00 9.14 10.98
N GLU A 192 -4.07 9.12 9.64
CA GLU A 192 -5.33 9.16 8.92
C GLU A 192 -5.17 8.59 7.50
N TYR A 193 -6.26 8.04 6.96
CA TYR A 193 -6.43 7.76 5.54
C TYR A 193 -7.66 8.49 5.00
N ASP A 194 -7.54 9.06 3.81
CA ASP A 194 -8.69 9.35 2.96
C ASP A 194 -8.89 8.17 2.02
N VAL A 195 -10.09 7.60 2.03
CA VAL A 195 -10.38 6.37 1.30
C VAL A 195 -11.72 6.41 0.60
N VAL A 196 -11.82 5.65 -0.48
CA VAL A 196 -13.09 5.38 -1.17
C VAL A 196 -13.45 3.92 -0.96
N THR A 197 -14.59 3.68 -0.30
CA THR A 197 -15.04 2.32 0.01
C THR A 197 -15.54 1.59 -1.23
N THR A 198 -15.79 0.29 -1.09
CA THR A 198 -16.44 -0.53 -2.12
C THR A 198 -17.82 0.01 -2.52
N GLU A 199 -18.52 0.69 -1.61
CA GLU A 199 -19.79 1.37 -1.88
C GLU A 199 -19.63 2.74 -2.57
N GLY A 200 -18.40 3.14 -2.90
CA GLY A 200 -18.05 4.43 -3.51
C GLY A 200 -18.22 5.64 -2.59
N ARG A 201 -18.30 5.44 -1.27
CA ARG A 201 -18.31 6.53 -0.30
C ARG A 201 -16.89 7.02 -0.05
N HIS A 202 -16.70 8.33 -0.04
CA HIS A 202 -15.46 8.95 0.45
C HIS A 202 -15.53 9.05 1.97
N LEU A 203 -14.59 8.41 2.67
CA LEU A 203 -14.50 8.36 4.12
C LEU A 203 -13.12 8.77 4.59
N VAL A 204 -13.06 9.31 5.80
CA VAL A 204 -11.83 9.51 6.56
C VAL A 204 -11.73 8.40 7.60
N ALA A 205 -10.62 7.67 7.59
CA ALA A 205 -10.33 6.64 8.58
C ALA A 205 -9.17 7.08 9.48
N SER A 206 -9.44 7.18 10.79
CA SER A 206 -8.50 7.57 11.84
C SER A 206 -8.82 6.79 13.13
N PRO A 207 -8.00 6.89 14.20
CA PRO A 207 -8.34 6.27 15.48
C PRO A 207 -9.68 6.74 16.09
N SER A 208 -10.17 7.92 15.71
CA SER A 208 -11.41 8.52 16.23
C SER A 208 -12.58 8.48 15.25
N GLU A 209 -12.34 8.22 13.97
CA GLU A 209 -13.36 8.21 12.92
C GLU A 209 -13.18 6.97 12.04
N ASN A 210 -14.22 6.15 11.87
CA ASN A 210 -14.12 4.86 11.17
C ASN A 210 -12.95 4.00 11.70
N SER A 211 -12.83 3.91 13.03
CA SER A 211 -11.67 3.35 13.74
C SER A 211 -11.43 1.87 13.45
N GLU A 212 -12.48 1.07 13.23
CA GLU A 212 -12.36 -0.33 12.83
C GLU A 212 -11.72 -0.47 11.44
N LEU A 213 -12.12 0.38 10.51
CA LEU A 213 -11.51 0.44 9.17
C LEU A 213 -10.06 0.89 9.24
N PHE A 214 -9.77 1.92 10.05
CA PHE A 214 -8.40 2.37 10.29
C PHE A 214 -7.53 1.23 10.85
N TRP A 215 -8.02 0.52 11.87
CA TRP A 215 -7.30 -0.61 12.47
C TRP A 215 -7.04 -1.71 11.44
N ALA A 216 -8.06 -2.14 10.71
CA ALA A 216 -7.96 -3.20 9.71
C ALA A 216 -6.97 -2.86 8.58
N MET A 217 -6.94 -1.60 8.15
CA MET A 217 -6.04 -1.15 7.08
C MET A 217 -4.57 -1.06 7.51
N ASN A 218 -4.26 -0.92 8.79
CA ASN A 218 -2.89 -0.78 9.30
C ASN A 218 -2.19 -2.14 9.54
N GLY A 219 -2.21 -3.03 8.55
CA GLY A 219 -1.51 -4.33 8.60
C GLY A 219 -2.29 -5.48 7.96
N GLY A 220 -3.61 -5.36 7.82
CA GLY A 220 -4.48 -6.40 7.25
C GLY A 220 -4.48 -6.50 5.73
N GLY A 221 -3.70 -5.67 5.02
CA GLY A 221 -3.75 -5.60 3.55
C GLY A 221 -4.95 -4.78 3.07
N GLY A 222 -4.95 -3.49 3.41
CA GLY A 222 -6.10 -2.60 3.22
C GLY A 222 -6.61 -2.38 1.80
N ASP A 223 -5.92 -2.88 0.76
CA ASP A 223 -6.49 -2.94 -0.60
C ASP A 223 -7.73 -3.84 -0.68
N ALA A 224 -7.98 -4.67 0.35
CA ALA A 224 -9.20 -5.46 0.51
C ALA A 224 -10.41 -4.67 1.03
N TYR A 225 -10.19 -3.54 1.73
CA TYR A 225 -11.27 -2.82 2.43
C TYR A 225 -11.67 -1.53 1.72
N ALA A 226 -10.72 -0.78 1.16
CA ALA A 226 -10.99 0.48 0.46
C ALA A 226 -9.85 0.90 -0.48
N VAL A 227 -10.14 1.82 -1.40
CA VAL A 227 -9.14 2.49 -2.24
C VAL A 227 -8.57 3.69 -1.49
N VAL A 228 -7.28 3.66 -1.13
CA VAL A 228 -6.63 4.79 -0.47
C VAL A 228 -6.32 5.89 -1.47
N ILE A 229 -6.78 7.11 -1.17
CA ILE A 229 -6.56 8.33 -1.96
C ILE A 229 -5.38 9.12 -1.41
N SER A 230 -5.34 9.31 -0.10
CA SER A 230 -4.24 9.94 0.61
C SER A 230 -4.06 9.35 2.00
N ARG A 231 -2.91 9.64 2.58
CA ARG A 231 -2.53 9.23 3.92
C ARG A 231 -1.88 10.40 4.63
N THR A 232 -2.28 10.64 5.87
CA THR A 232 -1.59 11.53 6.79
C THR A 232 -0.71 10.70 7.73
N THR A 233 0.58 11.00 7.78
CA THR A 233 1.56 10.31 8.62
C THR A 233 2.30 11.29 9.52
N SER A 234 2.73 10.83 10.68
CA SER A 234 3.63 11.59 11.54
C SER A 234 4.96 11.89 10.82
N ALA A 235 5.50 13.08 11.09
CA ALA A 235 6.79 13.53 10.64
C ALA A 235 7.72 13.69 11.86
N HIS A 236 8.98 13.32 11.68
CA HIS A 236 10.00 13.37 12.72
C HIS A 236 11.03 14.42 12.37
N LEU A 237 11.69 15.00 13.38
CA LEU A 237 12.79 15.92 13.14
C LEU A 237 13.92 15.21 12.38
N GLY A 238 14.44 15.89 11.36
CA GLY A 238 15.60 15.44 10.62
C GLY A 238 16.86 15.42 11.49
N GLY A 239 17.87 14.70 11.02
CA GLY A 239 19.16 14.60 11.69
C GLY A 239 20.16 13.80 10.83
N PRO A 240 21.46 13.85 11.17
CA PRO A 240 22.50 13.12 10.44
C PRO A 240 22.20 11.62 10.46
N VAL A 241 22.47 10.95 9.34
CA VAL A 241 22.39 9.48 9.20
C VAL A 241 23.68 9.01 8.56
N ALA A 242 24.31 8.03 9.18
CA ALA A 242 25.41 7.28 8.60
C ALA A 242 24.90 5.91 8.17
N GLY A 243 25.37 5.43 7.02
CA GLY A 243 25.15 4.08 6.54
C GLY A 243 26.51 3.45 6.25
N VAL A 244 26.67 2.19 6.66
CA VAL A 244 27.85 1.38 6.31
C VAL A 244 27.33 0.13 5.61
N GLU A 245 27.95 -0.20 4.47
CA GLU A 245 27.75 -1.46 3.79
C GLU A 245 29.02 -2.29 4.00
N MET A 246 28.88 -3.50 4.54
CA MET A 246 29.97 -4.44 4.74
C MET A 246 29.71 -5.65 3.86
N THR A 247 30.71 -6.05 3.07
CA THR A 247 30.64 -7.24 2.21
C THR A 247 31.70 -8.23 2.67
N PHE A 248 31.28 -9.47 2.90
CA PHE A 248 32.15 -10.58 3.24
C PHE A 248 32.13 -11.60 2.11
N THR A 249 33.30 -12.03 1.64
CA THR A 249 33.39 -13.07 0.60
C THR A 249 33.45 -14.43 1.26
N ASN A 250 32.52 -15.32 0.92
CA ASN A 250 32.58 -16.72 1.33
C ASN A 250 33.28 -17.54 0.23
N THR A 251 34.42 -18.15 0.55
CA THR A 251 35.20 -19.01 -0.35
C THR A 251 34.91 -20.51 -0.16
N GLY A 252 33.71 -20.87 0.30
CA GLY A 252 33.29 -22.25 0.54
C GLY A 252 33.41 -22.72 1.99
N ASP A 253 33.45 -21.78 2.94
CA ASP A 253 33.47 -22.05 4.38
C ASP A 253 32.09 -21.71 4.98
N ASP A 254 31.41 -22.71 5.52
CA ASP A 254 30.09 -22.58 6.14
C ASP A 254 30.13 -21.72 7.42
N ASP A 255 31.31 -21.58 8.05
CA ASP A 255 31.51 -20.77 9.26
C ASP A 255 31.87 -19.30 8.96
N ALA A 256 32.17 -18.95 7.71
CA ALA A 256 32.59 -17.61 7.32
C ALA A 256 31.58 -16.52 7.70
N TYR A 257 30.28 -16.80 7.59
CA TYR A 257 29.23 -15.87 8.02
C TYR A 257 29.24 -15.66 9.54
N SER A 258 29.36 -16.74 10.32
CA SER A 258 29.36 -16.69 11.78
C SER A 258 30.61 -15.98 12.33
N ALA A 259 31.75 -16.13 11.66
CA ALA A 259 32.99 -15.41 12.00
C ALA A 259 32.86 -13.92 11.69
N ALA A 260 32.32 -13.55 10.52
CA ALA A 260 32.13 -12.18 10.09
C ALA A 260 31.21 -11.35 11.00
N VAL A 261 30.15 -11.95 11.55
CA VAL A 261 29.17 -11.26 12.39
C VAL A 261 29.65 -11.09 13.85
N LYS A 262 30.69 -11.84 14.27
CA LYS A 262 31.27 -11.76 15.62
C LYS A 262 32.40 -10.73 15.77
N ALA A 263 33.01 -10.32 14.66
CA ALA A 263 34.12 -9.36 14.62
C ALA A 263 33.62 -7.91 14.75
#